data_AF-A0A814YRP3-F1
#
_entry.id   AF-A0A814YRP3-F1
#
_cell.length_a   1.000
_cell.length_b   1.000
_cell.length_c   1.000
_cell.angle_alpha   90.00
_cell.angle_beta   90.00
_cell.angle_gamma   90.00
#
_symmetry.space_group_name_H-M   'P 1'
#
loop_
_entity.id
_entity.type
_entity.pdbx_description
1 polymer ?
#
loop_
_entity_poly.entity_id
_entity_poly.type
_entity_poly.pdbx_seq_one_letter_code
_entity_poly.pdbx_strand_id
1 'polypeptide(L)'
;MEVDTCLIWLDEIRIGFDIGLRSQLRRINKNLFVFFDEIKCLNYIEKLSNEKSFKKIHIAMLDGYCTTTIPVIHDKKEIYAIYIFCSDKTNYEKLLVDYPKIRAISTSTDHIIDILQDQIYPDNLLREHQSISKYDFIVDEKRQSSAIQDDQYFDANQDNSSRRKMGKRD
;
A
#
# COMPACT_ATOMS: atom_id res chain seq x y z
N MET A 1 -1.03 -22.29 -15.50
CA MET A 1 -1.26 -20.99 -16.17
C MET A 1 -1.42 -19.95 -15.08
N GLU A 2 -0.55 -18.96 -15.06
CA GLU A 2 -0.71 -17.81 -14.17
C GLU A 2 -2.01 -17.10 -14.58
N VAL A 3 -3.01 -17.09 -13.70
CA VAL A 3 -4.27 -16.43 -14.00
C VAL A 3 -4.02 -14.93 -13.82
N ASP A 4 -4.15 -14.19 -14.91
CA ASP A 4 -3.98 -12.74 -14.91
C ASP A 4 -5.04 -12.12 -13.98
N THR A 5 -4.61 -11.54 -12.86
CA THR A 5 -5.51 -10.88 -11.89
C THR A 5 -5.39 -9.37 -11.99
N CYS A 6 -6.49 -8.68 -11.72
CA CYS A 6 -6.58 -7.23 -11.65
C CYS A 6 -7.11 -6.84 -10.28
N LEU A 7 -6.46 -5.88 -9.62
CA LEU A 7 -6.96 -5.30 -8.38
C LEU A 7 -7.46 -3.89 -8.66
N ILE A 8 -8.73 -3.66 -8.36
CA ILE A 8 -9.36 -2.35 -8.45
C ILE A 8 -9.57 -1.83 -7.03
N TRP A 9 -9.13 -0.59 -6.79
CA TRP A 9 -9.43 0.16 -5.57
C TRP A 9 -10.32 1.36 -5.93
N LEU A 10 -11.54 1.39 -5.43
CA LEU A 10 -12.48 2.50 -5.59
C LEU A 10 -12.53 3.31 -4.28
N ASP A 11 -11.90 4.48 -4.33
CA ASP A 11 -11.73 5.37 -3.19
C ASP A 11 -12.60 6.62 -3.30
N GLU A 12 -12.84 7.29 -2.17
CA GLU A 12 -13.45 8.61 -2.15
C GLU A 12 -12.35 9.67 -2.30
N ILE A 13 -12.60 10.68 -3.13
CA ILE A 13 -11.69 11.83 -3.34
C ILE A 13 -11.30 12.51 -2.01
N ARG A 14 -12.13 12.37 -0.97
CA ARG A 14 -12.03 13.11 0.29
C ARG A 14 -11.17 12.42 1.36
N ILE A 15 -10.98 11.11 1.25
CA ILE A 15 -10.13 10.34 2.17
C ILE A 15 -8.93 9.94 1.32
N GLY A 16 -7.94 10.82 1.23
CA GLY A 16 -6.81 10.64 0.32
C GLY A 16 -6.23 9.23 0.41
N PHE A 17 -6.22 8.51 -0.71
CA PHE A 17 -5.62 7.20 -0.82
C PHE A 17 -4.14 7.28 -0.41
N ASP A 18 -3.84 6.77 0.79
CA ASP A 18 -2.52 6.89 1.39
C ASP A 18 -1.44 6.28 0.48
N ILE A 19 -0.31 6.97 0.37
CA ILE A 19 0.86 6.53 -0.41
C ILE A 19 1.38 5.18 0.13
N GLY A 20 1.30 4.98 1.45
CA GLY A 20 1.64 3.73 2.11
C GLY A 20 0.76 2.58 1.62
N LEU A 21 -0.57 2.73 1.76
CA LEU A 21 -1.56 1.75 1.28
C LEU A 21 -1.38 1.42 -0.20
N ARG A 22 -1.25 2.44 -1.06
CA ARG A 22 -1.01 2.25 -2.49
C ARG A 22 0.20 1.37 -2.78
N SER A 23 1.29 1.63 -2.06
CA SER A 23 2.55 0.90 -2.23
C SER A 23 2.39 -0.56 -1.81
N GLN A 24 1.65 -0.83 -0.74
CA GLN A 24 1.34 -2.18 -0.30
C GLN A 24 0.45 -2.92 -1.31
N LEU A 25 -0.65 -2.31 -1.77
CA LEU A 25 -1.53 -2.93 -2.77
C LEU A 25 -0.83 -3.21 -4.10
N ARG A 26 0.12 -2.37 -4.52
CA ARG A 26 0.96 -2.64 -5.72
C ARG A 26 1.91 -3.80 -5.55
N ARG A 27 2.36 -4.09 -4.32
CA ARG A 27 3.16 -5.29 -4.03
C ARG A 27 2.30 -6.55 -4.12
N ILE A 28 1.03 -6.46 -3.73
CA ILE A 28 0.05 -7.55 -3.83
C ILE A 28 -0.38 -7.77 -5.29
N ASN A 29 -0.59 -6.72 -6.06
CA ASN A 29 -0.98 -6.86 -7.45
C ASN A 29 -0.37 -5.75 -8.30
N LYS A 30 0.51 -6.13 -9.23
CA LYS A 30 1.14 -5.19 -10.17
C LYS A 30 0.10 -4.49 -11.05
N ASN A 31 -1.03 -5.15 -11.32
CA ASN A 31 -2.17 -4.62 -12.06
C ASN A 31 -3.16 -3.92 -11.12
N LEU A 32 -2.67 -3.01 -10.28
CA LEU A 32 -3.49 -2.15 -9.42
C LEU A 32 -4.02 -0.94 -10.20
N PHE A 33 -5.34 -0.80 -10.25
CA PHE A 33 -6.04 0.37 -10.76
C PHE A 33 -6.78 1.07 -9.61
N VAL A 34 -6.60 2.38 -9.51
CA VAL A 34 -7.20 3.20 -8.47
C VAL A 34 -8.16 4.18 -9.14
N PHE A 35 -9.40 4.20 -8.69
CA PHE A 35 -10.42 5.11 -9.16
C PHE A 35 -10.93 5.94 -8.00
N PHE A 36 -11.19 7.21 -8.27
CA PHE A 36 -11.84 8.15 -7.35
C PHE A 36 -13.23 8.59 -7.86
N ASP A 37 -13.67 7.93 -8.93
CA ASP A 37 -14.87 8.26 -9.71
C ASP A 37 -15.52 6.93 -10.07
N GLU A 38 -16.69 6.70 -9.48
CA GLU A 38 -17.45 5.47 -9.63
C GLU A 38 -17.77 5.19 -11.10
N ILE A 39 -18.18 6.21 -11.86
CA ILE A 39 -18.58 6.04 -13.26
C ILE A 39 -17.37 5.60 -14.09
N LYS A 40 -16.20 6.19 -13.85
CA LYS A 40 -14.96 5.77 -14.53
C LYS A 40 -14.56 4.34 -14.15
N CYS A 41 -14.73 3.95 -12.89
CA CYS A 41 -14.48 2.59 -12.43
C CYS A 41 -15.39 1.58 -13.13
N LEU A 42 -16.69 1.84 -13.17
CA LEU A 42 -17.68 0.98 -13.83
C LEU A 42 -17.42 0.85 -15.32
N ASN A 43 -17.14 1.96 -16.01
CA ASN A 43 -16.79 1.95 -17.44
C ASN A 43 -15.52 1.14 -17.72
N TYR A 44 -14.54 1.16 -16.81
CA TYR A 44 -13.34 0.35 -16.94
C TYR A 44 -13.63 -1.15 -16.81
N ILE A 45 -14.44 -1.55 -15.82
CA ILE A 45 -14.87 -2.95 -15.65
C ILE A 45 -15.64 -3.43 -16.87
N GLU A 46 -16.54 -2.60 -17.40
CA GLU A 46 -17.31 -2.90 -18.60
C GLU A 46 -16.41 -3.09 -19.82
N LYS A 47 -15.41 -2.23 -19.99
CA LYS A 47 -14.41 -2.37 -21.05
C LYS A 47 -13.64 -3.69 -20.96
N LEU A 48 -13.18 -4.07 -19.77
CA LEU A 48 -12.46 -5.33 -19.56
C LEU A 48 -13.32 -6.55 -19.92
N SER A 49 -14.61 -6.50 -19.59
CA SER A 49 -15.59 -7.54 -19.90
C SER A 49 -15.77 -7.68 -21.42
N ASN A 50 -15.89 -6.55 -22.12
CA ASN A 50 -16.08 -6.51 -23.58
C ASN A 50 -14.83 -6.96 -24.36
N GLU A 51 -13.64 -6.68 -23.84
CA GLU A 51 -12.37 -7.13 -24.43
C GLU A 51 -12.14 -8.65 -24.29
N LYS A 52 -13.06 -9.39 -23.64
CA LYS A 52 -12.93 -10.82 -23.32
C LYS A 52 -11.61 -11.14 -22.63
N SER A 53 -11.09 -10.19 -21.87
CA SER A 53 -9.89 -10.39 -21.08
C SER A 53 -10.21 -11.43 -20.01
N PHE A 54 -9.49 -12.55 -19.96
CA PHE A 54 -9.68 -13.59 -18.92
C PHE A 54 -9.16 -13.14 -17.54
N LYS A 55 -9.30 -11.85 -17.22
CA LYS A 55 -8.81 -11.24 -15.99
C LYS A 55 -9.80 -11.46 -14.87
N LYS A 56 -9.34 -12.06 -13.77
CA LYS A 56 -10.10 -12.08 -12.52
C LYS A 56 -9.96 -10.72 -11.85
N ILE A 57 -11.08 -10.04 -11.63
CA ILE A 57 -11.13 -8.73 -10.99
C ILE A 57 -11.43 -8.93 -9.50
N HIS A 58 -10.50 -8.47 -8.68
CA HIS A 58 -10.68 -8.23 -7.26
C HIS A 58 -10.98 -6.74 -7.11
N ILE A 59 -12.10 -6.38 -6.49
CA ILE A 59 -12.45 -4.98 -6.26
C ILE A 59 -12.59 -4.71 -4.77
N ALA A 60 -11.83 -3.74 -4.29
CA ALA A 60 -11.98 -3.17 -2.96
C ALA A 60 -12.57 -1.76 -3.09
N MET A 61 -13.54 -1.42 -2.24
CA MET A 61 -14.21 -0.12 -2.27
C MET A 61 -14.53 0.40 -0.88
N LEU A 62 -14.63 1.72 -0.77
CA LEU A 62 -15.22 2.35 0.41
C LEU A 62 -16.73 2.10 0.48
N ASP A 63 -17.24 2.11 1.71
CA ASP A 63 -18.64 1.90 2.05
C ASP A 63 -19.62 2.88 1.36
N GLY A 64 -19.18 4.11 1.10
CA GLY A 64 -19.92 5.11 0.33
C GLY A 64 -20.33 4.68 -1.08
N TYR A 65 -19.62 3.74 -1.70
CA TYR A 65 -19.92 3.23 -3.05
C TYR A 65 -20.67 1.90 -3.06
N CYS A 66 -20.82 1.23 -1.91
CA CYS A 66 -21.30 -0.14 -1.88
C CYS A 66 -22.74 -0.28 -2.39
N THR A 67 -23.64 0.64 -2.03
CA THR A 67 -25.06 0.56 -2.37
C THR A 67 -25.34 0.80 -3.85
N THR A 68 -24.47 1.54 -4.54
CA THR A 68 -24.63 1.89 -5.96
C THR A 68 -23.79 1.00 -6.87
N THR A 69 -22.56 0.68 -6.47
CA THR A 69 -21.63 -0.11 -7.29
C THR A 69 -21.94 -1.61 -7.26
N ILE A 70 -22.19 -2.20 -6.09
CA ILE A 70 -22.34 -3.67 -5.95
C ILE A 70 -23.49 -4.22 -6.79
N PRO A 71 -24.71 -3.64 -6.79
CA PRO A 71 -25.79 -4.13 -7.63
C PRO A 71 -25.45 -4.19 -9.12
N VAL A 72 -24.55 -3.31 -9.59
CA VAL A 72 -24.15 -3.21 -11.02
C VAL A 72 -23.09 -4.25 -11.40
N ILE A 73 -22.26 -4.68 -10.45
CA ILE A 73 -21.08 -5.51 -10.76
C ILE A 73 -21.15 -6.94 -10.22
N HIS A 74 -22.00 -7.22 -9.24
CA HIS A 74 -21.99 -8.51 -8.52
C HIS A 74 -22.26 -9.73 -9.43
N ASP A 75 -22.97 -9.56 -10.53
CA ASP A 75 -23.32 -10.64 -11.47
C ASP A 75 -22.26 -10.84 -12.58
N LYS A 76 -21.42 -9.83 -12.86
CA LYS A 76 -20.38 -9.86 -13.89
C LYS A 76 -19.38 -11.00 -13.67
N LYS A 77 -19.07 -11.76 -14.72
CA LYS A 77 -18.27 -12.99 -14.64
C LYS A 77 -16.81 -12.73 -14.28
N GLU A 78 -16.31 -11.57 -14.67
CA GLU A 78 -14.96 -11.07 -14.46
C GLU A 78 -14.73 -10.71 -13.00
N ILE A 79 -15.78 -10.27 -12.29
CA ILE A 79 -15.74 -9.97 -10.87
C ILE A 79 -15.63 -11.28 -10.10
N TYR A 80 -14.48 -11.49 -9.49
CA TYR A 80 -14.16 -12.68 -8.72
C TYR A 80 -14.44 -12.49 -7.23
N ALA A 81 -14.08 -11.32 -6.70
CA ALA A 81 -14.24 -10.99 -5.29
C ALA A 81 -14.44 -9.49 -5.08
N ILE A 82 -15.33 -9.17 -4.14
CA ILE A 82 -15.63 -7.82 -3.68
C ILE A 82 -15.21 -7.70 -2.21
N TYR A 83 -14.52 -6.62 -1.88
CA TYR A 83 -14.05 -6.27 -0.54
C TYR A 83 -14.58 -4.90 -0.17
N ILE A 84 -15.17 -4.77 1.01
CA ILE A 84 -15.73 -3.51 1.49
C ILE A 84 -14.88 -3.00 2.64
N PHE A 85 -14.39 -1.78 2.51
CA PHE A 85 -13.78 -1.05 3.59
C PHE A 85 -14.80 -0.02 4.13
N CYS A 86 -15.18 -0.16 5.39
CA CYS A 86 -16.26 0.63 5.98
C CYS A 86 -15.88 1.17 7.36
N SER A 87 -16.58 2.21 7.81
CA SER A 87 -16.41 2.69 9.19
C SER A 87 -17.24 1.88 10.20
N ASP A 88 -18.36 1.30 9.77
CA ASP A 88 -19.24 0.49 10.60
C ASP A 88 -19.61 -0.81 9.88
N LYS A 89 -18.99 -1.92 10.30
CA LYS A 89 -19.20 -3.24 9.70
C LYS A 89 -20.65 -3.71 9.78
N THR A 90 -21.32 -3.45 10.90
CA THR A 90 -22.64 -4.00 11.25
C THR A 90 -23.70 -3.63 10.20
N ASN A 91 -23.62 -2.42 9.66
CA ASN A 91 -24.57 -1.92 8.67
C ASN A 91 -24.47 -2.65 7.32
N TYR A 92 -23.33 -3.26 7.03
CA TYR A 92 -23.04 -3.88 5.73
C TYR A 92 -23.01 -5.41 5.78
N GLU A 93 -23.13 -6.05 6.96
CA GLU A 93 -23.12 -7.51 7.07
C GLU A 93 -24.25 -8.19 6.29
N LYS A 94 -25.41 -7.52 6.15
CA LYS A 94 -26.52 -8.02 5.32
C LYS A 94 -26.12 -8.21 3.86
N LEU A 95 -25.20 -7.39 3.35
CA LEU A 95 -24.73 -7.52 1.96
C LEU A 95 -24.02 -8.85 1.71
N LEU A 96 -23.39 -9.45 2.73
CA LEU A 96 -22.75 -10.77 2.59
C LEU A 96 -23.78 -11.87 2.25
N VAL A 97 -25.01 -11.71 2.70
CA VAL A 97 -26.11 -12.64 2.41
C VAL A 97 -26.63 -12.41 0.99
N ASP A 98 -26.81 -11.15 0.61
CA ASP A 98 -27.42 -10.78 -0.67
C ASP A 98 -26.44 -10.92 -1.85
N TYR A 99 -25.13 -10.79 -1.61
CA TYR A 99 -24.11 -10.74 -2.65
C TYR A 99 -22.96 -11.73 -2.36
N PRO A 100 -23.05 -12.97 -2.89
CA PRO A 100 -22.10 -14.06 -2.58
C PRO A 100 -20.63 -13.80 -2.98
N LYS A 101 -20.38 -12.80 -3.84
CA LYS A 101 -19.02 -12.42 -4.25
C LYS A 101 -18.36 -11.45 -3.28
N ILE A 102 -19.09 -10.91 -2.30
CA ILE A 102 -18.48 -10.17 -1.20
C ILE A 102 -17.73 -11.16 -0.33
N ARG A 103 -16.41 -11.01 -0.26
CA ARG A 103 -15.52 -11.90 0.49
C ARG A 103 -15.18 -11.36 1.86
N ALA A 104 -15.12 -10.04 2.02
CA ALA A 104 -14.83 -9.43 3.30
C ALA A 104 -15.43 -8.04 3.42
N ILE A 105 -15.76 -7.69 4.67
CA ILE A 105 -16.12 -6.36 5.11
C ILE A 105 -15.22 -6.05 6.31
N SER A 106 -14.48 -4.94 6.25
CA SER A 106 -13.45 -4.61 7.21
C SER A 106 -13.49 -3.13 7.56
N THR A 107 -13.20 -2.83 8.82
CA THR A 107 -12.94 -1.46 9.30
C THR A 107 -11.45 -1.14 9.40
N SER A 108 -10.58 -2.13 9.17
CA SER A 108 -9.13 -1.99 9.20
C SER A 108 -8.51 -2.22 7.82
N THR A 109 -7.64 -1.28 7.42
CA THR A 109 -6.92 -1.33 6.16
C THR A 109 -5.95 -2.51 6.15
N ASP A 110 -5.23 -2.74 7.25
CA ASP A 110 -4.28 -3.85 7.40
C ASP A 110 -4.99 -5.19 7.18
N HIS A 111 -6.18 -5.34 7.76
CA HIS A 111 -6.98 -6.56 7.61
C HIS A 111 -7.46 -6.78 6.16
N ILE A 112 -7.75 -5.72 5.39
CA ILE A 112 -8.05 -5.85 3.95
C ILE A 112 -6.80 -6.28 3.17
N ILE A 113 -5.63 -5.74 3.52
CA ILE A 113 -4.36 -6.08 2.88
C ILE A 113 -4.04 -7.56 3.08
N ASP A 114 -4.17 -8.07 4.31
CA ASP A 114 -3.94 -9.47 4.64
C ASP A 114 -4.88 -10.38 3.84
N ILE A 115 -6.18 -10.07 3.82
CA ILE A 115 -7.16 -10.83 3.04
C ILE A 115 -6.83 -10.80 1.54
N LEU A 116 -6.45 -9.64 0.99
CA LEU A 116 -6.09 -9.53 -0.42
C LEU A 116 -4.83 -10.33 -0.74
N GLN A 117 -3.84 -10.37 0.16
CA GLN A 117 -2.64 -11.21 0.02
C GLN A 117 -3.02 -12.69 -0.05
N ASP A 118 -3.82 -13.16 0.90
CA ASP A 118 -4.24 -14.56 0.95
C ASP A 118 -5.08 -14.98 -0.26
N GLN A 119 -5.94 -14.09 -0.77
CA GLN A 119 -6.82 -14.39 -1.90
C GLN A 119 -6.13 -14.32 -3.26
N ILE A 120 -5.16 -13.42 -3.43
CA ILE A 120 -4.44 -13.24 -4.71
C ILE A 120 -3.23 -14.19 -4.77
N TYR A 121 -2.60 -14.50 -3.64
CA TYR A 121 -1.46 -15.41 -3.52
C TYR A 121 -1.68 -16.45 -2.41
N PRO A 122 -2.62 -17.40 -2.59
CA PRO A 122 -2.90 -18.43 -1.59
C PRO A 122 -1.70 -19.35 -1.30
N ASP A 123 -0.72 -19.42 -2.20
CA ASP A 123 0.51 -20.22 -2.04
C ASP A 123 1.54 -19.60 -1.06
N ASN A 124 1.24 -18.45 -0.44
CA ASN A 124 2.10 -17.87 0.60
C ASN A 124 2.14 -18.69 1.90
N LEU A 125 1.33 -19.74 2.03
CA LEU A 125 1.43 -20.77 3.09
C LEU A 125 2.72 -21.62 3.03
N LEU A 126 3.55 -21.48 1.99
CA LEU A 126 4.92 -22.04 1.95
C LEU A 126 6.03 -21.00 2.24
N ARG A 127 5.69 -19.80 2.71
CA ARG A 127 6.65 -18.81 3.25
C ARG A 127 6.39 -18.52 4.73
N GLU A 128 6.22 -19.56 5.54
CA GLU A 128 6.74 -19.47 6.91
C GLU A 128 8.26 -19.24 6.82
N HIS A 129 8.79 -18.32 7.63
CA HIS A 129 10.20 -17.88 7.71
C HIS A 129 10.65 -16.61 6.96
N GLN A 130 9.80 -15.59 6.82
CA GLN A 130 10.30 -14.22 6.98
C GLN A 130 9.34 -13.42 7.85
N SER A 131 9.41 -13.66 9.15
CA SER A 131 9.14 -12.65 10.16
C SER A 131 9.95 -11.40 9.82
N ILE A 132 9.34 -10.47 9.09
CA ILE A 132 9.76 -9.07 9.10
C ILE A 132 9.30 -8.55 10.46
N SER A 133 10.20 -8.78 11.42
CA SER A 133 10.44 -8.01 12.64
C SER A 133 9.54 -6.78 12.77
N LYS A 134 8.65 -6.83 13.76
CA LYS A 134 7.93 -5.69 14.34
C LYS A 134 8.88 -4.66 15.03
N TYR A 135 10.18 -4.69 14.73
CA TYR A 135 11.27 -3.98 15.41
C TYR A 135 12.34 -3.41 14.47
N ASP A 136 12.01 -2.99 13.25
CA ASP A 136 12.98 -2.25 12.41
C ASP A 136 12.85 -0.72 12.54
N PHE A 137 12.12 -0.22 13.55
CA PHE A 137 12.34 1.12 14.08
C PHE A 137 13.25 1.01 15.31
N ILE A 138 14.33 1.78 15.30
CA ILE A 138 15.47 1.82 16.24
C ILE A 138 16.62 0.93 15.78
N VAL A 139 17.52 1.45 14.94
CA VAL A 139 18.92 1.78 15.31
C VAL A 139 19.47 2.72 14.23
N ASP A 140 19.60 4.00 14.54
CA ASP A 140 20.60 4.84 13.88
C ASP A 140 21.22 5.77 14.93
N GLU A 141 21.84 5.17 15.94
CA GLU A 141 22.75 5.88 16.81
C GLU A 141 23.89 4.92 17.22
N LYS A 142 25.11 5.36 16.96
CA LYS A 142 26.41 4.71 17.25
C LYS A 142 26.97 3.77 16.19
N ARG A 143 27.59 4.37 15.16
CA ARG A 143 28.80 3.78 14.56
C ARG A 143 29.72 4.81 13.90
N GLN A 144 30.31 5.70 14.70
CA GLN A 144 31.64 6.24 14.41
C GLN A 144 32.46 6.29 15.68
N SER A 145 33.07 5.16 16.04
CA SER A 145 34.27 5.11 16.87
C SER A 145 35.03 3.82 16.55
N SER A 146 36.33 3.99 16.35
CA SER A 146 37.45 3.03 16.28
C SER A 146 37.66 2.17 15.02
N ALA A 147 38.62 2.61 14.20
CA ALA A 147 39.85 1.87 13.83
C ALA A 147 40.89 2.96 13.43
N ILE A 148 41.83 3.39 14.28
CA ILE A 148 43.12 2.77 14.66
C ILE A 148 44.08 2.58 13.46
N GLN A 149 45.02 3.54 13.36
CA GLN A 149 46.48 3.42 13.12
C GLN A 149 47.00 2.86 11.77
N ASP A 150 48.14 3.25 11.20
CA ASP A 150 49.31 4.09 11.55
C ASP A 150 49.91 4.62 10.22
N ASP A 151 50.59 5.76 10.23
CA ASP A 151 52.02 5.87 9.83
C ASP A 151 52.44 7.32 9.53
N GLN A 152 53.32 7.80 10.41
CA GLN A 152 54.60 8.44 10.09
C GLN A 152 54.70 9.94 9.70
N TYR A 153 55.56 10.58 10.50
CA TYR A 153 56.62 11.54 10.15
C TYR A 153 56.38 13.05 10.35
N PHE A 154 57.08 13.56 11.37
CA PHE A 154 57.82 14.84 11.47
C PHE A 154 57.03 16.17 11.36
N ASP A 155 57.34 17.26 12.05
CA ASP A 155 58.13 17.62 13.23
C ASP A 155 57.91 19.14 13.43
N ALA A 156 58.18 19.62 14.64
CA ALA A 156 58.61 20.99 14.99
C ALA A 156 57.67 22.21 14.81
N ASN A 157 57.47 22.91 15.95
CA ASN A 157 57.61 24.37 16.17
C ASN A 157 56.60 25.30 15.44
N GLN A 158 56.09 26.42 15.95
CA GLN A 158 56.32 27.36 17.05
C GLN A 158 55.04 28.24 17.04
N ASP A 159 54.41 28.51 18.17
CA ASP A 159 54.58 29.71 18.99
C ASP A 159 54.16 31.07 18.35
N ASN A 160 53.51 31.87 19.21
CA ASN A 160 53.15 33.29 19.08
C ASN A 160 51.94 33.68 18.21
N SER A 161 50.80 34.01 18.82
CA SER A 161 50.51 35.27 19.53
C SER A 161 50.36 36.48 18.60
N SER A 162 49.27 37.21 18.85
CA SER A 162 49.15 38.68 18.72
C SER A 162 48.05 39.22 17.79
N ARG A 163 47.20 40.02 18.45
CA ARG A 163 46.51 41.24 18.00
C ARG A 163 45.24 41.04 17.16
N ARG A 164 44.04 41.29 17.71
CA ARG A 164 43.42 42.57 18.17
C ARG A 164 43.21 43.61 17.05
N LYS A 165 41.92 44.01 16.98
CA LYS A 165 41.29 45.27 16.50
C LYS A 165 40.93 45.31 15.00
N MET A 166 39.66 45.47 14.59
CA MET A 166 38.57 46.43 14.91
C MET A 166 38.65 47.72 14.07
N GLY A 167 37.54 48.03 13.39
CA GLY A 167 37.16 49.36 12.85
C GLY A 167 37.27 49.45 11.32
N LYS A 168 36.17 49.51 10.55
CA LYS A 168 35.19 50.60 10.27
C LYS A 168 35.68 51.66 9.26
N ARG A 169 34.86 51.82 8.21
CA ARG A 169 34.59 52.99 7.33
C ARG A 169 35.75 53.37 6.39
N ASP A 170 35.49 53.71 5.13
CA ASP A 170 34.44 54.63 4.64
C ASP A 170 33.46 54.07 3.61
#